data_AF-A0A017HK88-F1
#
_entry.id   AF-A0A017HK88-F1
#
_cell.length_a   1.000
_cell.length_b   1.000
_cell.length_c   1.000
_cell.angle_alpha   90.00
_cell.angle_beta   90.00
_cell.angle_gamma   90.00
#
_symmetry.space_group_name_H-M   'P 1'
#
loop_
_entity.id
_entity.type
_entity.pdbx_description
1 polymer ?
#
loop_
_entity_poly.entity_id
_entity_poly.type
_entity_poly.pdbx_seq_one_letter_code
_entity_poly.pdbx_strand_id
1 'polypeptide(L)'
;MNFPEYSSPSSSIVFPFLLSLLMATGISDQGPLLIGLSSCLVAIWFACPILLRRGLALDGLNSLPSLLLTPLAVLLLANAFALPMMGMEHPLHILAVTLVASGLIALSEGEAARKRLILGVLLGAATRFEGIALGLAVVGILFSAGRPRLAWSILALLALGLGSYGLCMARLGLPLLPSSILAKSSVSTEAMGHDPAGIIGSLLNNTSVSLENRWGILSAVLALFLLPFAAEKSPRSYLAKATVAALAAHVVAGGFGAWGPFPFGRYEVYGVVLLVLAGFTYFAPDWRPCPLAPASRC
;
A
#
# COMPACT_ATOMS: atom_id res chain seq x y z
N MET A 1 -29.86 4.33 14.16
CA MET A 1 -28.81 3.62 14.92
C MET A 1 -29.50 2.51 15.70
N ASN A 2 -29.18 1.24 15.40
CA ASN A 2 -29.63 0.11 16.20
C ASN A 2 -28.74 0.04 17.45
N PHE A 3 -29.08 0.80 18.49
CA PHE A 3 -28.56 0.52 19.83
C PHE A 3 -29.31 -0.69 20.38
N PRO A 4 -28.65 -1.78 20.83
CA PRO A 4 -27.26 -1.90 21.24
C PRO A 4 -26.42 -2.90 20.41
N GLU A 5 -26.60 -2.97 19.09
CA GLU A 5 -25.89 -3.93 18.25
C GLU A 5 -24.53 -3.36 17.80
N TYR A 6 -23.45 -3.79 18.46
CA TYR A 6 -22.09 -3.51 18.01
C TYR A 6 -21.78 -4.37 16.78
N SER A 7 -21.19 -3.76 15.74
CA SER A 7 -20.69 -4.50 14.59
C SER A 7 -19.39 -3.87 14.08
N SER A 8 -18.50 -4.69 13.51
CA SER A 8 -17.25 -4.24 12.87
C SER A 8 -17.30 -4.51 11.35
N PRO A 9 -18.18 -3.83 10.59
CA PRO A 9 -18.36 -4.14 9.16
C PRO A 9 -17.19 -3.65 8.30
N SER A 10 -16.45 -2.64 8.76
CA SER A 10 -15.39 -2.01 7.97
C SER A 10 -14.10 -2.82 7.99
N SER A 11 -13.47 -3.00 6.81
CA SER A 11 -12.11 -3.54 6.69
C SER A 11 -11.01 -2.55 7.09
N SER A 12 -11.39 -1.43 7.70
CA SER A 12 -10.50 -0.35 8.13
C SER A 12 -10.68 -0.04 9.61
N ILE A 13 -9.56 0.13 10.31
CA ILE A 13 -9.55 0.58 11.71
C ILE A 13 -9.75 2.10 11.75
N VAL A 14 -9.01 2.85 10.93
CA VAL A 14 -8.94 4.33 11.03
C VAL A 14 -10.08 5.05 10.30
N PHE A 15 -10.59 4.49 9.19
CA PHE A 15 -11.54 5.20 8.33
C PHE A 15 -12.85 5.59 9.02
N PRO A 16 -13.49 4.72 9.84
CA PRO A 16 -14.68 5.11 10.61
C PRO A 16 -14.43 6.27 11.57
N PHE A 17 -13.25 6.33 12.20
CA PHE A 17 -12.91 7.44 13.11
C PHE A 17 -12.75 8.76 12.35
N LEU A 18 -12.08 8.74 11.19
CA LEU A 18 -11.96 9.93 10.34
C LEU A 18 -13.33 10.45 9.88
N LEU A 19 -14.22 9.55 9.47
CA LEU A 19 -15.59 9.92 9.13
C LEU A 19 -16.34 10.49 10.34
N SER A 20 -16.23 9.87 11.51
CA SER A 20 -16.90 10.36 12.72
C SER A 20 -16.43 11.77 13.11
N LEU A 21 -15.16 12.09 12.90
CA LEU A 21 -14.62 13.43 13.15
C LEU A 21 -15.20 14.46 12.17
N LEU A 22 -15.30 14.11 10.89
CA LEU A 22 -15.91 15.00 9.88
C LEU A 22 -17.42 15.18 10.11
N MET A 23 -18.10 14.12 10.56
CA MET A 23 -19.50 14.21 11.00
C MET A 23 -19.65 15.18 12.16
N ALA A 24 -18.75 15.14 13.15
CA ALA A 24 -18.77 16.07 14.30
C ALA A 24 -18.57 17.54 13.87
N THR A 25 -17.89 17.79 12.75
CA THR A 25 -17.74 19.13 12.16
C THR A 25 -18.89 19.57 11.25
N GLY A 26 -19.93 18.73 11.07
CA GLY A 26 -21.06 19.02 10.18
C GLY A 26 -20.80 18.72 8.69
N ILE A 27 -19.72 18.02 8.36
CA ILE A 27 -19.30 17.67 6.99
C ILE A 27 -19.53 16.16 6.76
N SER A 28 -20.70 15.65 7.15
CA SER A 28 -21.00 14.20 7.08
C SER A 28 -21.02 13.67 5.65
N ASP A 29 -21.71 14.37 4.75
CA ASP A 29 -22.08 13.84 3.44
C ASP A 29 -20.91 13.91 2.45
N GLN A 30 -20.03 14.90 2.64
CA GLN A 30 -18.83 15.10 1.82
C GLN A 30 -17.59 14.45 2.45
N GLY A 31 -17.69 13.94 3.68
CA GLY A 31 -16.56 13.42 4.44
C GLY A 31 -15.74 12.36 3.69
N PRO A 32 -16.36 11.29 3.14
CA PRO A 32 -15.62 10.28 2.37
C PRO A 32 -14.90 10.86 1.15
N LEU A 33 -15.53 11.78 0.42
CA LEU A 33 -14.95 12.42 -0.76
C LEU A 33 -13.74 13.28 -0.38
N LEU A 34 -13.84 14.06 0.69
CA LEU A 34 -12.74 14.92 1.17
C LEU A 34 -11.53 14.09 1.63
N ILE A 35 -11.75 13.01 2.37
CA ILE A 35 -10.69 12.08 2.77
C ILE A 35 -10.06 11.45 1.52
N GLY A 36 -10.88 10.98 0.58
CA GLY A 36 -10.41 10.34 -0.64
C GLY A 36 -9.56 11.28 -1.49
N LEU A 37 -10.08 12.49 -1.76
CA LEU A 37 -9.43 13.50 -2.58
C LEU A 37 -8.13 13.99 -1.95
N SER A 38 -8.15 14.33 -0.66
CA SER A 38 -6.93 14.74 0.06
C SER A 38 -5.87 13.65 0.06
N SER A 39 -6.26 12.39 0.27
CA SER A 39 -5.34 11.25 0.22
C SER A 39 -4.69 11.09 -1.16
N CYS A 40 -5.48 11.19 -2.23
CA CYS A 40 -4.97 11.16 -3.61
C CYS A 40 -4.00 12.32 -3.90
N LEU A 41 -4.37 13.55 -3.53
CA LEU A 41 -3.53 14.73 -3.74
C LEU A 41 -2.18 14.61 -3.04
N VAL A 42 -2.18 14.13 -1.78
CA VAL A 42 -0.93 13.91 -1.05
C VAL A 42 -0.14 12.74 -1.64
N ALA A 43 -0.80 11.66 -2.11
CA ALA A 43 -0.11 10.57 -2.80
C ALA A 43 0.60 11.08 -4.07
N ILE A 44 -0.08 11.89 -4.88
CA ILE A 44 0.50 12.53 -6.07
C ILE A 44 1.69 13.41 -5.70
N TRP A 45 1.58 14.20 -4.63
CA TRP A 45 2.68 15.04 -4.13
C TRP A 45 3.96 14.23 -3.84
N PHE A 46 3.83 13.01 -3.30
CA PHE A 46 4.97 12.14 -3.03
C PHE A 46 5.43 11.33 -4.26
N ALA A 47 4.51 10.91 -5.13
CA ALA A 47 4.82 10.08 -6.29
C ALA A 47 5.43 10.88 -7.46
N CYS A 48 4.91 12.07 -7.75
CA CYS A 48 5.35 12.87 -8.92
C CYS A 48 6.84 13.19 -8.92
N PRO A 49 7.47 13.64 -7.81
CA PRO A 49 8.91 13.91 -7.80
C PRO A 49 9.76 12.68 -8.14
N ILE A 50 9.33 11.48 -7.73
CA ILE A 50 10.01 10.21 -8.03
C ILE A 50 9.96 9.95 -9.54
N LEU A 51 8.77 10.05 -10.12
CA LEU A 51 8.54 9.78 -11.54
C LEU A 51 9.23 10.80 -12.46
N LEU A 52 9.20 12.08 -12.08
CA LEU A 52 9.87 13.15 -12.83
C LEU A 52 11.40 12.98 -12.81
N ARG A 53 11.99 12.62 -11.66
CA ARG A 53 13.45 12.38 -11.55
C ARG A 53 13.93 11.16 -12.34
N ARG A 54 13.06 10.17 -12.53
CA ARG A 54 13.44 8.87 -13.08
C ARG A 54 13.10 8.68 -14.55
N GLY A 55 12.48 9.63 -15.25
CA GLY A 55 12.42 9.56 -16.72
C GLY A 55 11.10 9.91 -17.40
N LEU A 56 10.09 10.43 -16.69
CA LEU A 56 8.96 11.10 -17.37
C LEU A 56 9.27 12.54 -17.80
N ALA A 57 10.51 13.02 -17.59
CA ALA A 57 10.98 14.27 -18.16
C ALA A 57 11.18 14.11 -19.68
N LEU A 58 10.08 14.26 -20.43
CA LEU A 58 10.12 14.50 -21.87
C LEU A 58 10.96 15.76 -22.10
N ASP A 59 12.15 15.61 -22.67
CA ASP A 59 13.10 16.67 -23.04
C ASP A 59 13.01 17.95 -22.20
N GLY A 60 13.58 17.87 -20.99
CA GLY A 60 13.67 18.95 -20.02
C GLY A 60 12.61 18.88 -18.92
N LEU A 61 13.06 18.89 -17.66
CA LEU A 61 12.22 18.95 -16.44
C LEU A 61 11.21 20.12 -16.40
N ASN A 62 11.33 21.08 -17.33
CA ASN A 62 10.47 22.27 -17.42
C ASN A 62 9.53 22.24 -18.64
N SER A 63 9.48 21.15 -19.39
CA SER A 63 8.51 21.03 -20.47
C SER A 63 7.12 20.94 -19.83
N LEU A 64 6.26 21.91 -20.10
CA LEU A 64 4.86 21.93 -19.65
C LEU A 64 4.15 20.56 -19.81
N PRO A 65 4.43 19.75 -20.85
CA PRO A 65 3.90 18.40 -20.97
C PRO A 65 4.34 17.45 -19.84
N SER A 66 5.61 17.43 -19.43
CA SER A 66 6.07 16.52 -18.37
C SER A 66 5.45 16.86 -17.00
N LEU A 67 5.26 18.15 -16.73
CA LEU A 67 4.63 18.65 -15.50
C LEU A 67 3.12 18.34 -15.43
N LEU A 68 2.44 18.24 -16.57
CA LEU A 68 1.00 17.94 -16.64
C LEU A 68 0.71 16.44 -16.81
N LEU A 69 1.49 15.74 -17.64
CA LEU A 69 1.27 14.33 -17.95
C LEU A 69 1.68 13.40 -16.81
N THR A 70 2.70 13.75 -16.03
CA THR A 70 3.14 12.90 -14.91
C THR A 70 2.09 12.80 -13.79
N PRO A 71 1.54 13.91 -13.26
CA PRO A 71 0.45 13.85 -12.30
C PRO A 71 -0.81 13.20 -12.88
N LEU A 72 -1.11 13.43 -14.16
CA LEU A 72 -2.23 12.78 -14.84
C LEU A 72 -2.05 11.26 -14.92
N ALA A 73 -0.84 10.78 -15.23
CA ALA A 73 -0.53 9.36 -15.22
C ALA A 73 -0.70 8.76 -13.82
N VAL A 74 -0.22 9.44 -12.77
CA VAL A 74 -0.43 9.00 -11.38
C VAL A 74 -1.91 8.96 -11.02
N LEU A 75 -2.69 9.98 -11.41
CA LEU A 75 -4.14 10.05 -11.19
C LEU A 75 -4.86 8.86 -11.83
N LEU A 76 -4.51 8.52 -13.06
CA LEU A 76 -5.10 7.40 -13.80
C LEU A 76 -4.69 6.05 -13.18
N LEU A 77 -3.40 5.86 -12.89
CA LEU A 77 -2.86 4.62 -12.32
C LEU A 77 -3.40 4.34 -10.91
N ALA A 78 -3.54 5.37 -10.09
CA ALA A 78 -4.13 5.27 -8.76
C ALA A 78 -5.66 5.20 -8.79
N ASN A 79 -6.30 5.24 -9.97
CA ASN A 79 -7.75 5.38 -10.14
C ASN A 79 -8.34 6.48 -9.23
N ALA A 80 -7.63 7.61 -9.17
CA ALA A 80 -7.87 8.69 -8.24
C ALA A 80 -9.16 9.48 -8.54
N PHE A 81 -9.82 9.20 -9.67
CA PHE A 81 -11.13 9.76 -10.02
C PHE A 81 -12.26 8.92 -9.44
N ALA A 82 -12.28 7.60 -9.70
CA ALA A 82 -13.41 6.76 -9.28
C ALA A 82 -13.36 6.42 -7.79
N LEU A 83 -12.17 6.17 -7.22
CA LEU A 83 -12.05 5.70 -5.84
C LEU A 83 -12.56 6.70 -4.80
N PRO A 84 -12.23 8.01 -4.87
CA PRO A 84 -12.79 8.99 -3.94
C PRO A 84 -14.31 9.15 -4.05
N MET A 85 -14.86 9.05 -5.26
CA MET A 85 -16.31 9.17 -5.49
C MET A 85 -17.09 7.99 -4.93
N MET A 86 -16.45 6.83 -4.78
CA MET A 86 -17.07 5.66 -4.13
C MET A 86 -17.03 5.72 -2.60
N GLY A 87 -16.40 6.74 -2.01
CA GLY A 87 -16.35 6.92 -0.55
C GLY A 87 -15.65 5.79 0.21
N MET A 88 -14.74 5.07 -0.44
CA MET A 88 -14.02 3.95 0.17
C MET A 88 -12.68 4.39 0.77
N GLU A 89 -12.13 3.59 1.67
CA GLU A 89 -10.84 3.78 2.33
C GLU A 89 -9.61 3.60 1.40
N HIS A 90 -9.82 3.16 0.16
CA HIS A 90 -8.77 2.79 -0.78
C HIS A 90 -7.78 3.93 -1.12
N PRO A 91 -8.21 5.19 -1.37
CA PRO A 91 -7.29 6.30 -1.57
C PRO A 91 -6.32 6.52 -0.40
N LEU A 92 -6.77 6.30 0.84
CA LEU A 92 -5.94 6.42 2.03
C LEU A 92 -4.88 5.31 2.08
N HIS A 93 -5.23 4.10 1.63
CA HIS A 93 -4.28 3.01 1.50
C HIS A 93 -3.24 3.28 0.40
N ILE A 94 -3.66 3.88 -0.73
CA ILE A 94 -2.74 4.31 -1.80
C ILE A 94 -1.75 5.35 -1.28
N LEU A 95 -2.21 6.34 -0.50
CA LEU A 95 -1.32 7.29 0.17
C LEU A 95 -0.31 6.58 1.07
N ALA A 96 -0.77 5.66 1.93
CA ALA A 96 0.10 4.90 2.82
C ALA A 96 1.21 4.15 2.06
N VAL A 97 0.83 3.44 0.99
CA VAL A 97 1.75 2.70 0.12
C VAL A 97 2.74 3.63 -0.59
N THR A 98 2.30 4.81 -1.02
CA THR A 98 3.16 5.81 -1.65
C THR A 98 4.15 6.41 -0.66
N LEU A 99 3.76 6.62 0.60
CA LEU A 99 4.65 7.01 1.69
C LEU A 99 5.70 5.94 2.00
N VAL A 100 5.30 4.65 1.99
CA VAL A 100 6.24 3.54 2.14
C VAL A 100 7.23 3.52 0.97
N ALA A 101 6.75 3.58 -0.28
CA ALA A 101 7.60 3.55 -1.46
C ALA A 101 8.59 4.72 -1.48
N SER A 102 8.10 5.96 -1.29
CA SER A 102 8.95 7.15 -1.21
C SER A 102 9.92 7.13 -0.02
N GLY A 103 9.54 6.48 1.09
CA GLY A 103 10.42 6.24 2.23
C GLY A 103 11.52 5.22 1.92
N LEU A 104 11.21 4.12 1.24
CA LEU A 104 12.20 3.11 0.85
C LEU A 104 13.18 3.65 -0.21
N ILE A 105 12.69 4.46 -1.15
CA ILE A 105 13.54 5.16 -2.12
C ILE A 105 14.48 6.12 -1.40
N ALA A 106 13.95 6.98 -0.52
CA ALA A 106 14.77 7.87 0.30
C ALA A 106 15.80 7.10 1.13
N LEU A 107 15.41 5.95 1.71
CA LEU A 107 16.33 5.09 2.46
C LEU A 107 17.45 4.54 1.57
N SER A 108 17.14 4.15 0.33
CA SER A 108 18.10 3.66 -0.65
C SER A 108 19.10 4.73 -1.11
N GLU A 109 18.67 5.99 -1.09
CA GLU A 109 19.45 7.18 -1.46
C GLU A 109 20.23 7.77 -0.27
N GLY A 110 20.06 7.22 0.94
CA GLY A 110 20.68 7.74 2.16
C GLY A 110 19.99 8.97 2.75
N GLU A 111 18.82 9.34 2.25
CA GLU A 111 18.00 10.45 2.72
C GLU A 111 17.17 10.09 3.97
N ALA A 112 16.53 11.11 4.57
CA ALA A 112 15.68 10.95 5.74
C ALA A 112 14.36 10.21 5.45
N ALA A 113 14.36 8.89 5.61
CA ALA A 113 13.21 8.02 5.37
C ALA A 113 12.27 7.81 6.58
N ARG A 114 12.75 8.07 7.81
CA ARG A 114 12.13 7.61 9.06
C ARG A 114 10.65 7.98 9.18
N LYS A 115 10.29 9.25 8.95
CA LYS A 115 8.91 9.74 9.12
C LYS A 115 7.96 9.12 8.09
N ARG A 116 8.40 9.04 6.83
CA ARG A 116 7.61 8.48 5.72
C ARG A 116 7.31 7.00 5.94
N LEU A 117 8.32 6.22 6.35
CA LEU A 117 8.16 4.80 6.63
C LEU A 117 7.25 4.53 7.84
N ILE A 118 7.44 5.25 8.96
CA ILE A 118 6.57 5.07 10.14
C ILE A 118 5.13 5.43 9.78
N LEU A 119 4.90 6.61 9.19
CA LEU A 119 3.56 7.06 8.86
C LEU A 119 2.90 6.13 7.82
N GLY A 120 3.61 5.78 6.75
CA GLY A 120 3.10 4.91 5.70
C GLY A 120 2.75 3.51 6.20
N VAL A 121 3.61 2.88 7.02
CA VAL A 121 3.35 1.54 7.55
C VAL A 121 2.16 1.54 8.52
N LEU A 122 2.11 2.49 9.46
CA LEU A 122 1.02 2.56 10.43
C LEU A 122 -0.30 2.92 9.76
N LEU A 123 -0.29 3.91 8.86
CA LEU A 123 -1.48 4.28 8.10
C LEU A 123 -1.95 3.12 7.22
N GLY A 124 -1.02 2.39 6.59
CA GLY A 124 -1.34 1.23 5.76
C GLY A 124 -2.06 0.16 6.56
N ALA A 125 -1.46 -0.31 7.65
CA ALA A 125 -2.04 -1.32 8.52
C ALA A 125 -3.36 -0.87 9.18
N ALA A 126 -3.49 0.41 9.54
CA ALA A 126 -4.72 0.94 10.13
C ALA A 126 -5.83 1.15 9.10
N THR A 127 -5.48 1.38 7.83
CA THR A 127 -6.46 1.55 6.75
C THR A 127 -6.94 0.21 6.23
N ARG A 128 -6.03 -0.77 6.08
CA ARG A 128 -6.28 -2.08 5.49
C ARG A 128 -5.34 -3.12 6.08
N PHE A 129 -5.86 -4.32 6.35
CA PHE A 129 -5.05 -5.40 6.93
C PHE A 129 -4.01 -5.95 5.94
N GLU A 130 -4.24 -5.81 4.64
CA GLU A 130 -3.25 -6.08 3.59
C GLU A 130 -1.99 -5.21 3.77
N GLY A 131 -2.14 -4.02 4.35
CA GLY A 131 -1.03 -3.12 4.71
C GLY A 131 -0.11 -3.67 5.80
N ILE A 132 -0.55 -4.66 6.59
CA ILE A 132 0.29 -5.33 7.59
C ILE A 132 1.38 -6.12 6.90
N ALA A 133 1.07 -6.84 5.81
CA ALA A 133 2.05 -7.62 5.06
C ALA A 133 3.16 -6.72 4.49
N LEU A 134 2.78 -5.58 3.90
CA LEU A 134 3.73 -4.57 3.44
C LEU A 134 4.55 -4.01 4.61
N GLY A 135 3.92 -3.73 5.75
CA GLY A 135 4.60 -3.26 6.96
C GLY A 135 5.66 -4.24 7.48
N LEU A 136 5.34 -5.52 7.53
CA LEU A 136 6.26 -6.59 7.94
C LEU A 136 7.41 -6.74 6.93
N ALA A 137 7.13 -6.62 5.63
CA ALA A 137 8.18 -6.60 4.60
C ALA A 137 9.16 -5.43 4.82
N VAL A 138 8.64 -4.23 5.12
CA VAL A 138 9.47 -3.06 5.46
C VAL A 138 10.31 -3.31 6.72
N VAL A 139 9.75 -3.93 7.76
CA VAL A 139 10.49 -4.31 8.97
C VAL A 139 11.66 -5.25 8.63
N GLY A 140 11.40 -6.29 7.83
CA GLY A 140 12.45 -7.20 7.35
C GLY A 140 13.54 -6.49 6.55
N ILE A 141 13.14 -5.59 5.64
CA ILE A 141 14.08 -4.75 4.88
C ILE A 141 14.93 -3.88 5.82
N LEU A 142 14.33 -3.24 6.82
CA LEU A 142 15.05 -2.40 7.77
C LEU A 142 16.06 -3.18 8.63
N PHE A 143 15.75 -4.42 9.00
CA PHE A 143 16.74 -5.30 9.63
C PHE A 143 17.91 -5.60 8.68
N SER A 144 17.61 -5.97 7.43
CA SER A 144 18.65 -6.24 6.42
C SER A 144 19.48 -4.99 6.05
N ALA A 145 18.88 -3.80 6.16
CA ALA A 145 19.52 -2.51 5.90
C ALA A 145 20.33 -1.98 7.11
N GLY A 146 20.48 -2.76 8.19
CA GLY A 146 21.22 -2.35 9.38
C GLY A 146 20.56 -1.23 10.20
N ARG A 147 19.22 -1.09 10.12
CA ARG A 147 18.43 -0.08 10.85
C ARG A 147 17.51 -0.72 11.91
N PRO A 148 18.02 -1.60 12.82
CA PRO A 148 17.17 -2.40 13.71
C PRO A 148 16.34 -1.56 14.68
N ARG A 149 16.86 -0.41 15.14
CA ARG A 149 16.11 0.49 16.05
C ARG A 149 14.81 1.00 15.41
N LEU A 150 14.87 1.35 14.12
CA LEU A 150 13.69 1.78 13.37
C LEU A 150 12.74 0.61 13.11
N ALA A 151 13.28 -0.56 12.77
CA ALA A 151 12.51 -1.80 12.56
C ALA A 151 11.70 -2.16 13.83
N TRP A 152 12.37 -2.22 14.99
CA TRP A 152 11.73 -2.50 16.28
C TRP A 152 10.69 -1.44 16.66
N SER A 153 10.96 -0.16 16.37
CA SER A 153 9.99 0.91 16.63
C SER A 153 8.72 0.72 15.80
N ILE A 154 8.84 0.43 14.50
CA ILE A 154 7.70 0.18 13.62
C ILE A 154 6.94 -1.08 14.06
N LEU A 155 7.66 -2.17 14.35
CA LEU A 155 7.05 -3.41 14.80
C LEU A 155 6.29 -3.24 16.13
N ALA A 156 6.87 -2.54 17.10
CA ALA A 156 6.22 -2.24 18.37
C ALA A 156 4.97 -1.37 18.19
N LEU A 157 5.02 -0.36 17.33
CA LEU A 157 3.87 0.49 17.02
C LEU A 157 2.75 -0.28 16.29
N LEU A 158 3.11 -1.17 15.36
CA LEU A 158 2.14 -2.06 14.71
C LEU A 158 1.48 -3.01 15.72
N ALA A 159 2.28 -3.67 16.57
CA ALA A 159 1.77 -4.58 17.59
C ALA A 159 0.87 -3.86 18.59
N LEU A 160 1.24 -2.65 19.01
CA LEU A 160 0.42 -1.82 19.90
C LEU A 160 -0.90 -1.41 19.23
N GLY A 161 -0.84 -0.93 17.98
CA GLY A 161 -2.03 -0.53 17.22
C GLY A 161 -3.01 -1.69 17.02
N LEU A 162 -2.52 -2.82 16.51
CA LEU A 162 -3.35 -4.01 16.27
C LEU A 162 -3.82 -4.66 17.59
N GLY A 163 -2.96 -4.74 18.60
CA GLY A 163 -3.29 -5.31 19.90
C GLY A 163 -4.34 -4.49 20.65
N SER A 164 -4.23 -3.17 20.63
CA SER A 164 -5.24 -2.27 21.22
C SER A 164 -6.59 -2.37 20.50
N TYR A 165 -6.59 -2.47 19.16
CA TYR A 165 -7.80 -2.73 18.38
C TYR A 165 -8.44 -4.08 18.76
N GLY A 166 -7.66 -5.16 18.75
CA GLY A 166 -8.14 -6.50 19.10
C GLY A 166 -8.68 -6.59 20.52
N LEU A 167 -8.01 -5.96 21.49
CA LEU A 167 -8.49 -5.89 22.88
C LEU A 167 -9.81 -5.12 22.99
N CYS A 168 -9.97 -4.03 22.22
CA CYS A 168 -11.21 -3.28 22.17
C CYS A 168 -12.36 -4.14 21.62
N MET A 169 -12.12 -4.84 20.50
CA MET A 169 -13.12 -5.76 19.92
C MET A 169 -13.50 -6.88 20.90
N ALA A 170 -12.52 -7.51 21.55
CA ALA A 170 -12.77 -8.56 22.53
C ALA A 170 -13.61 -8.06 23.72
N ARG A 171 -13.35 -6.85 24.21
CA ARG A 171 -14.15 -6.23 25.28
C ARG A 171 -15.59 -5.93 24.86
N LEU A 172 -15.83 -5.70 23.58
CA LEU A 172 -17.17 -5.51 23.01
C LEU A 172 -17.87 -6.83 22.66
N GLY A 173 -17.24 -7.99 22.93
CA GLY A 173 -17.77 -9.30 22.56
C GLY A 173 -17.72 -9.58 21.05
N LEU A 174 -16.91 -8.82 20.31
CA LEU A 174 -16.72 -8.96 18.86
C LEU A 174 -15.51 -9.85 18.54
N PRO A 175 -15.48 -10.50 17.36
CA PRO A 175 -14.30 -11.20 16.89
C PRO A 175 -13.10 -10.24 16.77
N LEU A 176 -11.89 -10.77 17.01
CA LEU A 176 -10.64 -9.98 16.98
C LEU A 176 -10.37 -9.35 15.61
N LEU A 177 -10.84 -9.99 14.54
CA LEU A 177 -10.77 -9.51 13.17
C LEU A 177 -12.17 -9.14 12.67
N PRO A 178 -12.31 -8.06 11.88
CA PRO A 178 -13.54 -7.73 11.20
C PRO A 178 -14.13 -8.90 10.44
N SER A 179 -15.47 -9.01 10.45
CA SER A 179 -16.20 -10.01 9.69
C SER A 179 -15.88 -9.96 8.19
N SER A 180 -15.55 -8.77 7.65
CA SER A 180 -15.14 -8.59 6.26
C SER A 180 -13.77 -9.19 5.93
N ILE A 181 -12.91 -9.47 6.91
CA ILE A 181 -11.64 -10.18 6.73
C ILE A 181 -11.87 -11.68 6.84
N LEU A 182 -12.60 -12.09 7.89
CA LEU A 182 -12.93 -13.50 8.11
C LEU A 182 -13.68 -14.09 6.91
N ALA A 183 -14.63 -13.32 6.34
CA ALA A 183 -15.37 -13.72 5.15
C ALA A 183 -14.52 -13.77 3.86
N LYS A 184 -13.39 -13.08 3.81
CA LYS A 184 -12.50 -13.03 2.62
C LYS A 184 -11.31 -13.97 2.71
N SER A 185 -10.97 -14.41 3.92
CA SER A 185 -9.75 -15.15 4.20
C SER A 185 -10.09 -16.36 5.07
N SER A 186 -10.29 -17.49 4.40
CA SER A 186 -10.29 -18.82 5.03
C SER A 186 -9.05 -19.00 5.91
N VAL A 187 -7.89 -18.52 5.45
CA VAL A 187 -6.63 -18.46 6.21
C VAL A 187 -6.78 -17.73 7.55
N SER A 188 -7.43 -16.57 7.58
CA SER A 188 -7.65 -15.82 8.83
C SER A 188 -8.58 -16.56 9.78
N THR A 189 -9.57 -17.29 9.24
CA THR A 189 -10.53 -18.07 10.03
C THR A 189 -9.86 -19.31 10.64
N GLU A 190 -9.08 -20.05 9.85
CA GLU A 190 -8.31 -21.22 10.32
C GLU A 190 -7.19 -20.84 11.30
N ALA A 191 -6.56 -19.67 11.11
CA ALA A 191 -5.55 -19.17 12.04
C ALA A 191 -6.08 -18.95 13.46
N MET A 192 -7.38 -18.69 13.61
CA MET A 192 -8.03 -18.59 14.92
C MET A 192 -8.39 -19.96 15.51
N GLY A 193 -8.51 -21.00 14.68
CA GLY A 193 -8.85 -22.37 15.08
C GLY A 193 -7.68 -23.17 15.66
N HIS A 194 -6.46 -22.62 15.69
CA HIS A 194 -5.23 -23.27 16.17
C HIS A 194 -4.87 -24.60 15.46
N ASP A 195 -5.36 -24.85 14.24
CA ASP A 195 -4.95 -26.01 13.43
C ASP A 195 -3.89 -25.61 12.39
N PRO A 196 -2.60 -25.96 12.60
CA PRO A 196 -1.52 -25.61 11.66
C PRO A 196 -1.70 -26.25 10.28
N ALA A 197 -2.31 -27.44 10.20
CA ALA A 197 -2.54 -28.13 8.94
C ALA A 197 -3.65 -27.42 8.12
N GLY A 198 -4.71 -26.98 8.81
CA GLY A 198 -5.79 -26.16 8.23
C GLY A 198 -5.30 -24.82 7.67
N ILE A 199 -4.35 -24.16 8.35
CA ILE A 199 -3.73 -22.92 7.85
C ILE A 199 -3.00 -23.15 6.53
N ILE A 200 -2.16 -24.19 6.45
CA ILE A 200 -1.42 -24.52 5.23
C ILE A 200 -2.39 -24.88 4.10
N GLY A 201 -3.40 -25.71 4.38
CA GLY A 201 -4.43 -26.07 3.42
C GLY A 201 -5.17 -24.84 2.86
N SER A 202 -5.49 -23.89 3.73
CA SER A 202 -6.15 -22.63 3.34
C SER A 202 -5.25 -21.73 2.51
N LEU A 203 -3.96 -21.63 2.82
CA LEU A 203 -2.99 -20.86 2.02
C LEU A 203 -2.84 -21.45 0.61
N LEU A 204 -2.76 -22.78 0.51
CA LEU A 204 -2.67 -23.48 -0.77
C LEU A 204 -3.95 -23.30 -1.60
N ASN A 205 -5.12 -23.46 -0.97
CA ASN A 205 -6.40 -23.24 -1.63
C ASN A 205 -6.56 -21.80 -2.11
N ASN A 206 -6.24 -20.81 -1.27
CA ASN A 206 -6.29 -19.39 -1.65
C ASN A 206 -5.33 -19.07 -2.79
N THR A 207 -4.14 -19.67 -2.78
CA THR A 207 -3.19 -19.52 -3.88
C THR A 207 -3.77 -20.11 -5.17
N SER A 208 -4.37 -21.29 -5.12
CA SER A 208 -5.01 -21.93 -6.29
C SER A 208 -6.12 -21.04 -6.86
N VAL A 209 -7.05 -20.59 -6.02
CA VAL A 209 -8.15 -19.69 -6.42
C VAL A 209 -7.61 -18.37 -6.97
N SER A 210 -6.56 -17.83 -6.38
CA SER A 210 -5.91 -16.61 -6.88
C SER A 210 -5.30 -16.81 -8.27
N LEU A 211 -4.71 -17.97 -8.53
CA LEU A 211 -4.12 -18.31 -9.83
C LEU A 211 -5.17 -18.69 -10.89
N GLU A 212 -6.41 -18.96 -10.51
CA GLU A 212 -7.53 -19.03 -11.46
C GLU A 212 -8.03 -17.63 -11.87
N ASN A 213 -7.70 -16.60 -11.09
CA ASN A 213 -8.05 -15.22 -11.39
C ASN A 213 -6.99 -14.53 -12.24
N ARG A 214 -7.41 -13.83 -13.29
CA ARG A 214 -6.52 -13.05 -14.19
C ARG A 214 -5.62 -12.07 -13.41
N TRP A 215 -6.16 -11.40 -12.39
CA TRP A 215 -5.40 -10.45 -11.58
C TRP A 215 -4.39 -11.12 -10.65
N GLY A 216 -4.71 -12.31 -10.14
CA GLY A 216 -3.77 -13.10 -9.33
C GLY A 216 -2.63 -13.66 -10.18
N ILE A 217 -2.92 -14.16 -11.38
CA ILE A 217 -1.88 -14.54 -12.36
C ILE A 217 -0.98 -13.34 -12.68
N LEU A 218 -1.56 -12.18 -13.01
CA LEU A 218 -0.80 -10.98 -13.32
C LEU A 218 0.11 -10.57 -12.15
N SER A 219 -0.44 -10.56 -10.93
CA SER A 219 0.32 -10.23 -9.71
C SER A 219 1.47 -11.22 -9.48
N ALA A 220 1.23 -12.51 -9.68
CA ALA A 220 2.25 -13.56 -9.56
C ALA A 220 3.35 -13.41 -10.61
N VAL A 221 2.99 -13.22 -11.88
CA VAL A 221 3.95 -13.02 -12.98
C VAL A 221 4.79 -11.77 -12.75
N LEU A 222 4.19 -10.67 -12.32
CA LEU A 222 4.91 -9.43 -12.04
C LEU A 222 5.82 -9.55 -10.80
N ALA A 223 5.39 -10.28 -9.77
CA ALA A 223 6.23 -10.59 -8.62
C ALA A 223 7.44 -11.44 -9.05
N LEU A 224 7.23 -12.48 -9.88
CA LEU A 224 8.30 -13.31 -10.43
C LEU A 224 9.27 -12.50 -11.29
N PHE A 225 8.76 -11.60 -12.13
CA PHE A 225 9.58 -10.70 -12.94
C PHE A 225 10.46 -9.78 -12.09
N LEU A 226 9.96 -9.34 -10.92
CA LEU A 226 10.71 -8.49 -10.00
C LEU A 226 11.71 -9.26 -9.10
N LEU A 227 11.66 -10.59 -9.03
CA LEU A 227 12.52 -11.38 -8.14
C LEU A 227 14.02 -11.15 -8.36
N PRO A 228 14.56 -11.09 -9.60
CA PRO A 228 15.99 -10.85 -9.80
C PRO A 228 16.46 -9.52 -9.19
N PHE A 229 15.66 -8.47 -9.33
CA PHE A 229 15.93 -7.15 -8.78
C PHE A 229 15.80 -7.13 -7.25
N ALA A 230 14.80 -7.85 -6.72
CA ALA A 230 14.63 -8.04 -5.28
C ALA A 230 15.76 -8.90 -4.67
N ALA A 231 16.41 -9.78 -5.44
CA ALA A 231 17.52 -10.60 -4.95
C ALA A 231 18.84 -9.82 -4.83
N GLU A 232 18.93 -8.62 -5.42
CA GLU A 232 20.14 -7.80 -5.32
C GLU A 232 20.45 -7.42 -3.87
N LYS A 233 21.75 -7.46 -3.53
CA LYS A 233 22.29 -6.98 -2.25
C LYS A 233 22.59 -5.48 -2.29
N SER A 234 21.78 -4.71 -3.01
CA SER A 234 21.91 -3.26 -3.17
C SER A 234 20.80 -2.54 -2.41
N PRO A 235 21.01 -1.32 -1.89
CA PRO A 235 19.93 -0.52 -1.33
C PRO A 235 18.79 -0.23 -2.33
N ARG A 236 19.09 -0.23 -3.63
CA ARG A 236 18.09 -0.04 -4.70
C ARG A 236 16.99 -1.12 -4.69
N SER A 237 17.32 -2.31 -4.19
CA SER A 237 16.39 -3.46 -4.07
C SER A 237 15.30 -3.32 -3.03
N TYR A 238 15.36 -2.33 -2.14
CA TYR A 238 14.38 -2.22 -1.06
C TYR A 238 12.95 -2.10 -1.57
N LEU A 239 12.70 -1.28 -2.59
CA LEU A 239 11.37 -1.16 -3.15
C LEU A 239 10.93 -2.44 -3.87
N ALA A 240 11.80 -3.07 -4.67
CA ALA A 240 11.50 -4.33 -5.33
C ALA A 240 11.18 -5.45 -4.33
N LYS A 241 11.95 -5.59 -3.24
CA LYS A 241 11.69 -6.53 -2.14
C LYS A 241 10.33 -6.30 -1.50
N ALA A 242 9.98 -5.05 -1.21
CA ALA A 242 8.69 -4.71 -0.62
C ALA A 242 7.54 -5.02 -1.59
N THR A 243 7.70 -4.68 -2.87
CA THR A 243 6.70 -4.97 -3.92
C THR A 243 6.49 -6.46 -4.10
N VAL A 244 7.56 -7.25 -4.22
CA VAL A 244 7.48 -8.72 -4.33
C VAL A 244 6.79 -9.30 -3.09
N ALA A 245 7.18 -8.90 -1.90
CA ALA A 245 6.58 -9.40 -0.66
C ALA A 245 5.09 -9.06 -0.57
N ALA A 246 4.71 -7.83 -0.95
CA ALA A 246 3.31 -7.40 -0.91
C ALA A 246 2.44 -8.12 -1.95
N LEU A 247 2.94 -8.33 -3.17
CA LEU A 247 2.23 -9.08 -4.21
C LEU A 247 2.12 -10.56 -3.85
N ALA A 248 3.20 -11.18 -3.39
CA ALA A 248 3.20 -12.58 -2.95
C ALA A 248 2.23 -12.79 -1.77
N ALA A 249 2.24 -11.90 -0.79
CA ALA A 249 1.28 -11.95 0.32
C ALA A 249 -0.17 -11.78 -0.17
N HIS A 250 -0.41 -10.93 -1.17
CA HIS A 250 -1.74 -10.78 -1.75
C HIS A 250 -2.19 -12.03 -2.53
N VAL A 251 -1.28 -12.70 -3.24
CA VAL A 251 -1.55 -13.96 -3.93
C VAL A 251 -1.86 -15.09 -2.96
N VAL A 252 -1.16 -15.14 -1.83
CA VAL A 252 -1.26 -16.25 -0.87
C VAL A 252 -2.41 -16.05 0.12
N ALA A 253 -2.64 -14.83 0.58
CA ALA A 253 -3.58 -14.54 1.68
C ALA A 253 -4.70 -13.56 1.30
N GLY A 254 -4.62 -12.90 0.14
CA GLY A 254 -5.65 -12.01 -0.38
C GLY A 254 -6.77 -12.77 -1.08
N GLY A 255 -7.88 -12.07 -1.31
CA GLY A 255 -9.01 -12.59 -2.08
C GLY A 255 -9.21 -11.79 -3.36
N PHE A 256 -8.88 -12.36 -4.52
CA PHE A 256 -9.16 -11.74 -5.82
C PHE A 256 -10.62 -11.92 -6.21
N GLY A 257 -11.27 -10.84 -6.66
CA GLY A 257 -12.61 -10.93 -7.27
C GLY A 257 -13.74 -11.31 -6.31
N ALA A 258 -13.54 -11.29 -4.98
CA ALA A 258 -14.52 -11.72 -3.97
C ALA A 258 -15.83 -10.90 -3.92
N TRP A 259 -16.00 -9.87 -4.77
CA TRP A 259 -17.18 -8.97 -4.74
C TRP A 259 -17.68 -8.66 -6.16
N GLY A 260 -18.20 -9.69 -6.84
CA GLY A 260 -19.15 -9.55 -7.96
C GLY A 260 -18.56 -9.27 -9.36
N PRO A 261 -19.45 -9.16 -10.38
CA PRO A 261 -19.09 -9.15 -11.80
C PRO A 261 -18.44 -7.85 -12.31
N PHE A 262 -18.29 -6.84 -11.46
CA PHE A 262 -17.58 -5.59 -11.78
C PHE A 262 -16.29 -5.48 -10.96
N PRO A 263 -15.23 -6.24 -11.32
CA PRO A 263 -13.94 -6.20 -10.66
C PRO A 263 -13.18 -4.97 -11.19
N PHE A 264 -13.64 -3.77 -10.85
CA PHE A 264 -12.70 -2.66 -10.80
C PHE A 264 -11.65 -3.10 -9.79
N GLY A 265 -10.38 -3.21 -10.19
CA GLY A 265 -9.26 -3.73 -9.39
C GLY A 265 -8.98 -2.90 -8.12
N ARG A 266 -9.99 -2.77 -7.25
CA ARG A 266 -10.08 -1.89 -6.08
C ARG A 266 -9.00 -2.27 -5.08
N TYR A 267 -8.85 -3.56 -4.84
CA TYR A 267 -7.92 -4.09 -3.85
C TYR A 267 -6.50 -4.20 -4.41
N GLU A 268 -6.35 -4.22 -5.73
CA GLU A 268 -5.08 -4.43 -6.42
C GLU A 268 -4.36 -3.10 -6.72
N VAL A 269 -5.06 -1.95 -6.65
CA VAL A 269 -4.49 -0.63 -6.99
C VAL A 269 -3.22 -0.32 -6.19
N TYR A 270 -3.14 -0.71 -4.92
CA TYR A 270 -1.92 -0.49 -4.13
C TYR A 270 -0.73 -1.27 -4.69
N GLY A 271 -0.96 -2.50 -5.16
CA GLY A 271 0.05 -3.33 -5.81
C GLY A 271 0.50 -2.71 -7.14
N VAL A 272 -0.43 -2.17 -7.93
CA VAL A 272 -0.13 -1.45 -9.17
C VAL A 272 0.74 -0.22 -8.90
N VAL A 273 0.42 0.57 -7.86
CA VAL A 273 1.22 1.74 -7.48
C VAL A 273 2.65 1.33 -7.08
N LEU A 274 2.80 0.27 -6.29
CA LEU A 274 4.12 -0.26 -5.94
C LEU A 274 4.89 -0.74 -7.17
N LEU A 275 4.23 -1.43 -8.09
CA LEU A 275 4.81 -1.93 -9.33
C LEU A 275 5.31 -0.81 -10.23
N VAL A 276 4.50 0.22 -10.44
CA VAL A 276 4.87 1.39 -11.24
C VAL A 276 6.08 2.07 -10.62
N LEU A 277 6.02 2.39 -9.32
CA LEU A 277 7.13 3.08 -8.66
C LEU A 277 8.40 2.21 -8.66
N ALA A 278 8.29 0.90 -8.41
CA ALA A 278 9.41 -0.03 -8.50
C ALA A 278 10.00 -0.07 -9.92
N GLY A 279 9.15 -0.17 -10.95
CA GLY A 279 9.56 -0.18 -12.35
C GLY A 279 10.32 1.08 -12.74
N PHE A 280 9.80 2.26 -12.38
CA PHE A 280 10.49 3.54 -12.65
C PHE A 280 11.80 3.67 -11.87
N THR A 281 11.89 3.13 -10.64
CA THR A 281 13.17 3.17 -9.91
C THR A 281 14.26 2.27 -10.50
N TYR A 282 13.87 1.22 -11.23
CA TYR A 282 14.80 0.20 -11.72
C TYR A 282 15.14 0.33 -13.20
N PHE A 283 14.16 0.64 -14.04
CA PHE A 283 14.30 0.60 -15.50
C PHE A 283 14.43 1.98 -16.13
N ALA A 284 13.98 3.01 -15.43
CA ALA A 284 13.96 4.34 -15.98
C ALA A 284 15.31 5.04 -15.64
N PRO A 285 15.99 5.63 -16.64
CA PRO A 285 17.34 6.16 -16.46
C PRO A 285 17.34 7.32 -15.45
N ASP A 286 18.41 7.40 -14.65
CA ASP A 286 18.63 8.51 -13.72
C ASP A 286 18.81 9.80 -14.52
N TRP A 287 17.72 10.55 -14.73
CA TRP A 287 17.80 11.85 -15.35
C TRP A 287 18.35 12.83 -14.31
N ARG A 288 19.67 13.01 -14.33
CA ARG A 288 20.31 14.13 -13.65
C ARG A 288 20.28 15.30 -14.63
N PRO A 289 19.66 16.45 -14.30
CA PRO A 289 19.86 17.65 -15.10
C PRO A 289 21.37 17.82 -15.22
N CYS A 290 21.88 17.83 -16.46
CA CYS A 290 23.27 18.17 -16.71
C CYS A 290 23.50 19.51 -15.98
N PRO A 291 24.41 19.58 -14.99
CA PRO A 291 24.73 20.87 -14.41
C PRO A 291 25.21 21.72 -15.58
N LEU A 292 24.50 22.80 -15.86
CA LEU A 292 24.73 23.70 -16.99
C LEU A 292 26.23 23.93 -17.16
N ALA A 293 26.88 23.12 -17.99
CA ALA A 293 28.20 23.41 -18.46
C ALA A 293 28.00 24.62 -19.38
N PRO A 294 28.74 25.72 -19.19
CA PRO A 294 28.63 26.85 -20.08
C PRO A 294 28.82 26.36 -21.52
N ALA A 295 27.93 26.80 -22.41
CA ALA A 295 27.77 26.36 -23.80
C ALA A 295 28.99 26.59 -24.72
N SER A 296 30.18 26.78 -24.17
CA SER A 296 31.40 27.06 -24.91
C SER A 296 32.26 25.82 -25.22
N ARG A 297 31.80 24.60 -24.90
CA ARG A 297 32.51 23.35 -25.26
C ARG A 297 31.57 22.18 -25.56
N CYS A 298 30.77 22.31 -26.62
CA CYS A 298 30.32 21.20 -27.45
C CYS A 298 30.77 21.48 -28.88
#